data_AF-F3Z1C3-F1
#
_entry.id   AF-F3Z1C3-F1
#
_cell.length_a   1.000
_cell.length_b   1.000
_cell.length_c   1.000
_cell.angle_alpha   90.00
_cell.angle_beta   90.00
_cell.angle_gamma   90.00
#
_symmetry.space_group_name_H-M   'P 1'
#
loop_
_entity.id
_entity.type
_entity.pdbx_description
1 polymer ?
#
loop_
_entity_poly.entity_id
_entity_poly.type
_entity_poly.pdbx_seq_one_letter_code
_entity_poly.pdbx_strand_id
1 'polypeptide(L)'
;MVNMDYPGVCLACTDENCNVEYADVDAARARVHETPLTGYTKTIVKNLQSTFPEKFPTEEDAYLTLDVMKAIIAMGLNNDDAVDIQGLGTFKTKQEGDRKVVTFSPETALVEAISK
;
A
#
# COMPACT_ATOMS: atom_id res chain seq x y z
N MET A 1 7.49 -10.22 -8.77
CA MET A 1 7.42 -9.50 -7.49
C MET A 1 6.20 -10.01 -6.72
N VAL A 2 6.35 -10.31 -5.43
CA VAL A 2 5.27 -10.86 -4.60
C VAL A 2 4.63 -9.71 -3.83
N ASN A 3 3.35 -9.44 -4.06
CA ASN A 3 2.53 -8.62 -3.16
C ASN A 3 2.60 -9.26 -1.75
N MET A 4 3.11 -8.51 -0.76
CA MET A 4 3.35 -9.05 0.59
C MET A 4 2.07 -9.46 1.33
N ASP A 5 0.91 -8.93 0.92
CA ASP A 5 -0.39 -9.39 1.43
C ASP A 5 -0.81 -10.72 0.75
N TYR A 6 -0.33 -11.01 -0.48
CA TYR A 6 -0.73 -12.20 -1.28
C TYR A 6 0.36 -12.64 -2.28
N PRO A 7 1.06 -13.76 -2.03
CA PRO A 7 2.04 -14.33 -2.95
C PRO A 7 1.45 -14.61 -4.34
N GLY A 8 1.95 -13.93 -5.38
CA GLY A 8 1.61 -14.20 -6.79
C GLY A 8 0.99 -13.04 -7.57
N VAL A 9 0.60 -11.94 -6.92
CA VAL A 9 0.08 -10.74 -7.61
C VAL A 9 1.18 -9.69 -7.71
N CYS A 10 1.43 -9.18 -8.93
CA CYS A 10 2.36 -8.08 -9.14
C CYS A 10 1.63 -6.79 -9.51
N LEU A 11 1.87 -5.72 -8.75
CA LEU A 11 1.21 -4.43 -8.95
C LEU A 11 2.15 -3.37 -9.58
N ALA A 12 3.44 -3.68 -9.71
CA ALA A 12 4.46 -2.90 -10.43
C ALA A 12 5.70 -3.79 -10.64
N CYS A 13 5.64 -4.74 -11.56
CA CYS A 13 6.82 -5.56 -11.90
C CYS A 13 7.65 -4.82 -12.95
N THR A 14 8.97 -4.91 -12.87
CA THR A 14 9.80 -4.74 -14.07
C THR A 14 10.06 -6.13 -14.64
N ASP A 15 9.72 -6.35 -15.91
CA ASP A 15 10.13 -7.57 -16.61
C ASP A 15 11.67 -7.65 -16.73
N GLU A 16 12.20 -8.77 -17.24
CA GLU A 16 13.64 -8.93 -17.48
C GLU A 16 14.23 -7.87 -18.44
N ASN A 17 13.38 -7.06 -19.07
CA ASN A 17 13.71 -5.98 -19.99
C ASN A 17 13.48 -4.57 -19.40
N CYS A 18 13.28 -4.43 -18.08
CA CYS A 18 13.01 -3.16 -17.39
C CYS A 18 11.71 -2.44 -17.82
N ASN A 19 10.73 -3.15 -18.39
CA ASN A 19 9.41 -2.57 -18.68
C ASN A 19 8.53 -2.61 -17.44
N VAL A 20 7.89 -1.48 -17.11
CA VAL A 20 6.90 -1.41 -16.03
C VAL A 20 5.67 -2.22 -16.44
N GLU A 21 5.47 -3.40 -15.83
CA GLU A 21 4.21 -4.12 -15.82
C GLU A 21 3.21 -3.32 -14.99
N TYR A 22 2.15 -2.85 -15.66
CA TYR A 22 1.03 -2.18 -15.03
C TYR A 22 0.36 -3.08 -13.99
N ALA A 23 -0.19 -2.46 -12.95
CA ALA A 23 -0.96 -3.18 -11.93
C ALA A 23 -2.04 -4.06 -12.58
N ASP A 24 -2.12 -5.33 -12.17
CA ASP A 24 -3.23 -6.21 -12.52
C ASP A 24 -4.52 -5.69 -11.85
N VAL A 25 -5.18 -4.77 -12.55
CA VAL A 25 -6.40 -4.11 -12.10
C VAL A 25 -7.53 -5.12 -11.93
N ASP A 26 -7.59 -6.17 -12.75
CA ASP A 26 -8.65 -7.17 -12.66
C ASP A 26 -8.49 -8.04 -11.41
N ALA A 27 -7.26 -8.43 -11.07
CA ALA A 27 -6.98 -9.05 -9.77
C ALA A 27 -7.23 -8.11 -8.59
N ALA A 28 -7.00 -6.80 -8.74
CA ALA A 28 -7.35 -5.80 -7.71
C ALA A 28 -8.86 -5.62 -7.53
N ARG A 29 -9.63 -5.65 -8.63
CA ARG A 29 -11.11 -5.57 -8.62
C ARG A 29 -11.75 -6.81 -8.04
N ALA A 30 -11.30 -8.00 -8.44
CA ALA A 30 -11.78 -9.26 -7.87
C ALA A 30 -11.66 -9.28 -6.33
N ARG A 31 -10.56 -8.72 -5.80
CA ARG A 31 -10.31 -8.62 -4.35
C ARG A 31 -11.32 -7.78 -3.59
N VAL A 32 -11.81 -6.68 -4.17
CA VAL A 32 -12.84 -5.83 -3.54
C VAL A 32 -14.17 -6.57 -3.41
N HIS A 33 -14.50 -7.39 -4.39
CA HIS A 33 -15.77 -8.11 -4.41
C HIS A 33 -15.75 -9.39 -3.57
N GLU A 34 -14.62 -10.09 -3.51
CA GLU A 34 -14.52 -11.39 -2.83
C GLU A 34 -14.20 -11.27 -1.34
N THR A 35 -13.50 -10.21 -0.92
CA THR A 35 -13.10 -10.03 0.48
C THR A 35 -13.68 -8.74 1.07
N PRO A 36 -14.56 -8.81 2.08
CA PRO A 36 -15.12 -7.62 2.67
C PRO A 36 -14.01 -6.78 3.34
N LEU A 37 -14.01 -5.48 3.06
CA LEU A 37 -13.11 -4.52 3.72
C LEU A 37 -13.42 -4.45 5.22
N THR A 38 -12.39 -4.55 6.06
CA THR A 38 -12.50 -4.50 7.52
C THR A 38 -11.50 -3.53 8.14
N GLY A 39 -11.69 -3.21 9.42
CA GLY A 39 -10.77 -2.37 10.21
C GLY A 39 -10.54 -0.97 9.64
N TYR A 40 -9.34 -0.43 9.85
CA TYR A 40 -8.95 0.90 9.36
C TYR A 40 -8.87 1.00 7.83
N THR A 41 -8.67 -0.11 7.12
CA THR A 41 -8.75 -0.14 5.65
C THR A 41 -10.11 0.34 5.16
N LYS A 42 -11.20 -0.17 5.76
CA LYS A 42 -12.56 0.30 5.43
C LYS A 42 -12.75 1.77 5.76
N THR A 43 -12.20 2.23 6.89
CA THR A 43 -12.27 3.65 7.29
C THR A 43 -11.55 4.55 6.28
N ILE A 44 -10.36 4.17 5.80
CA ILE A 44 -9.61 4.93 4.80
C ILE A 44 -10.41 5.01 3.49
N VAL A 45 -10.88 3.87 2.98
CA VAL A 45 -11.65 3.80 1.72
C VAL A 45 -12.91 4.65 1.80
N LYS A 46 -13.67 4.55 2.91
CA LYS A 46 -14.86 5.38 3.10
C LYS A 46 -14.56 6.86 3.19
N ASN A 47 -13.46 7.25 3.84
CA ASN A 47 -13.04 8.66 3.90
C ASN A 47 -12.57 9.18 2.54
N LEU A 48 -11.86 8.38 1.74
CA LEU A 48 -11.50 8.74 0.38
C LEU A 48 -12.78 8.97 -0.46
N GLN A 49 -13.73 8.04 -0.38
CA GLN A 49 -15.01 8.14 -1.07
C GLN A 49 -15.83 9.37 -0.65
N SER A 50 -15.92 9.65 0.66
CA SER A 50 -16.69 10.79 1.16
C SER A 50 -16.02 12.14 0.88
N THR A 51 -14.69 12.17 0.81
CA THR A 51 -13.93 13.41 0.54
C THR A 51 -13.92 13.76 -0.94
N PHE A 52 -13.86 12.75 -1.82
CA PHE A 52 -13.78 12.94 -3.28
C PHE A 52 -14.81 12.05 -4.02
N PRO A 53 -16.12 12.25 -3.79
CA PRO A 53 -17.17 11.38 -4.34
C PRO A 53 -17.22 11.40 -5.87
N GLU A 54 -16.79 12.49 -6.51
CA GLU A 54 -16.69 12.60 -7.96
C GLU A 54 -15.50 11.82 -8.56
N LYS A 55 -14.48 11.53 -7.75
CA LYS A 55 -13.31 10.74 -8.15
C LYS A 55 -13.44 9.27 -7.79
N PHE A 56 -14.13 8.99 -6.69
CA PHE A 56 -14.39 7.65 -6.20
C PHE A 56 -15.90 7.44 -6.06
N PRO A 57 -16.63 7.22 -7.17
CA PRO A 57 -18.07 7.02 -7.12
C PRO A 57 -18.44 5.73 -6.38
N THR A 58 -17.53 4.74 -6.35
CA THR A 58 -17.72 3.48 -5.63
C THR A 58 -16.64 3.27 -4.56
N GLU A 59 -16.92 2.41 -3.57
CA GLU A 59 -15.91 1.97 -2.59
C GLU A 59 -14.74 1.24 -3.29
N GLU A 60 -15.02 0.60 -4.43
CA GLU A 60 -14.03 -0.11 -5.25
C GLU A 60 -12.98 0.85 -5.84
N ASP A 61 -13.41 1.97 -6.43
CA ASP A 61 -12.51 2.97 -7.00
C ASP A 61 -11.57 3.57 -5.94
N ALA A 62 -12.10 3.84 -4.75
CA ALA A 62 -11.30 4.30 -3.60
C ALA A 62 -10.34 3.21 -3.10
N TYR A 63 -10.76 1.95 -3.09
CA TYR A 63 -9.88 0.85 -2.68
C TYR A 63 -8.75 0.59 -3.66
N LEU A 64 -9.00 0.67 -4.98
CA LEU A 64 -7.95 0.50 -5.99
C LEU A 64 -6.82 1.51 -5.78
N THR A 65 -7.16 2.75 -5.41
CA THR A 65 -6.16 3.77 -5.06
C THR A 65 -5.32 3.37 -3.85
N LEU A 66 -5.96 2.85 -2.79
CA LEU A 66 -5.26 2.34 -1.62
C LEU A 66 -4.37 1.13 -1.96
N ASP A 67 -4.81 0.23 -2.83
CA ASP A 67 -4.03 -0.94 -3.27
C ASP A 67 -2.77 -0.50 -4.05
N VAL A 68 -2.89 0.51 -4.91
CA VAL A 68 -1.74 1.13 -5.60
C VAL A 68 -0.75 1.72 -4.60
N MET A 69 -1.21 2.43 -3.56
CA MET A 69 -0.32 2.97 -2.53
C MET A 69 0.46 1.85 -1.81
N LYS A 70 -0.21 0.75 -1.44
CA LYS A 70 0.45 -0.41 -0.84
C LYS A 70 1.51 -1.02 -1.75
N ALA A 71 1.19 -1.15 -3.05
CA ALA A 71 2.12 -1.67 -4.04
C ALA A 71 3.41 -0.84 -4.13
N ILE A 72 3.28 0.49 -4.14
CA ILE A 72 4.43 1.40 -4.19
C ILE A 72 5.31 1.23 -2.93
N ILE A 73 4.69 1.13 -1.75
CA ILE A 73 5.42 0.89 -0.50
C ILE A 73 6.15 -0.45 -0.55
N ALA A 74 5.46 -1.52 -0.95
CA ALA A 74 6.05 -2.85 -1.05
C ALA A 74 7.20 -2.90 -2.06
N MET A 75 7.08 -2.22 -3.19
CA MET A 75 8.12 -2.10 -4.21
C MET A 75 9.37 -1.42 -3.67
N GLY A 76 9.23 -0.26 -3.01
CA GLY A 76 10.36 0.44 -2.40
C GLY A 76 11.08 -0.43 -1.36
N LEU A 77 10.32 -1.09 -0.47
CA LEU A 77 10.88 -1.99 0.53
C LEU A 77 11.53 -3.25 -0.07
N ASN A 78 11.01 -3.76 -1.19
CA ASN A 78 11.62 -4.88 -1.89
C ASN A 78 13.00 -4.51 -2.45
N ASN A 79 13.16 -3.27 -2.90
CA ASN A 79 14.41 -2.71 -3.43
C ASN A 79 15.39 -2.20 -2.36
N ASP A 80 15.08 -2.43 -1.07
CA ASP A 80 15.85 -1.91 0.07
C ASP A 80 15.89 -0.38 0.16
N ASP A 81 14.94 0.30 -0.48
CA ASP A 81 14.74 1.73 -0.34
C ASP A 81 14.06 2.08 0.99
N ALA A 82 14.36 3.28 1.49
CA ALA A 82 13.60 3.90 2.56
C ALA A 82 12.34 4.53 1.98
N VAL A 83 11.17 4.01 2.36
CA VAL A 83 9.88 4.57 1.93
C VAL A 83 9.44 5.60 2.94
N ASP A 84 9.69 6.87 2.63
CA ASP A 84 9.30 8.01 3.45
C ASP A 84 7.92 8.53 3.05
N ILE A 85 6.99 8.58 4.00
CA ILE A 85 5.64 9.13 3.81
C ILE A 85 5.49 10.32 4.76
N GLN A 86 5.55 11.52 4.18
CA GLN A 86 5.46 12.77 4.92
C GLN A 86 4.18 12.84 5.79
N GLY A 87 4.35 13.26 7.03
CA GLY A 87 3.30 13.35 8.05
C GLY A 87 2.99 12.02 8.74
N LEU A 88 3.60 10.91 8.31
CA LEU A 88 3.41 9.58 8.88
C LEU A 88 4.73 9.04 9.45
N GLY A 89 5.74 8.90 8.60
CA GLY A 89 7.04 8.36 8.97
C GLY A 89 7.67 7.53 7.85
N THR A 90 8.74 6.85 8.21
CA THR A 90 9.57 6.11 7.26
C THR A 90 9.49 4.60 7.51
N PHE A 91 9.23 3.85 6.45
CA PHE A 91 9.36 2.40 6.43
C PHE A 91 10.73 2.02 5.86
N LYS A 92 11.39 1.03 6.48
CA LYS A 92 12.65 0.46 6.01
C LYS A 92 12.66 -1.04 6.22
N THR A 93 13.48 -1.74 5.45
CA THR A 93 13.79 -3.13 5.69
C THR A 93 15.05 -3.27 6.53
N LYS A 94 15.10 -4.31 7.36
CA LYS A 94 16.29 -4.70 8.12
C LYS A 94 16.42 -6.22 8.06
N GLN A 95 17.66 -6.69 8.01
CA GLN A 95 17.94 -8.12 8.16
C GLN A 95 17.97 -8.48 9.65
N GLU A 96 17.18 -9.47 10.05
CA GLU A 96 17.18 -10.07 11.40
C GLU A 96 17.42 -11.57 11.28
N GLY A 97 18.68 -12.00 11.36
CA GLY A 97 19.06 -13.39 11.05
C GLY A 97 18.78 -13.69 9.57
N ASP A 98 18.03 -14.75 9.29
CA ASP A 98 17.70 -15.18 7.93
C ASP A 98 16.43 -14.52 7.36
N ARG A 99 15.74 -13.66 8.12
CA ARG A 99 14.52 -12.99 7.65
C ARG A 99 14.73 -11.49 7.38
N LYS A 100 14.07 -11.01 6.33
CA LYS A 100 13.88 -9.58 6.06
C LYS A 100 12.67 -9.11 6.88
N VAL A 101 12.85 -8.10 7.72
CA VAL A 101 11.75 -7.47 8.48
C VAL A 101 11.53 -6.05 8.03
N VAL A 102 10.28 -5.57 8.13
CA VAL A 102 9.93 -4.17 7.92
C VAL A 102 9.89 -3.46 9.28
N THR A 103 10.60 -2.34 9.37
CA THR A 103 10.59 -1.43 10.53
C THR A 103 9.92 -0.12 10.14
N PHE A 104 9.16 0.45 11.07
CA PHE A 104 8.53 1.77 10.91
C PHE A 104 9.10 2.72 11.95
N SER A 105 9.51 3.91 11.51
CA SER A 105 9.94 5.01 12.37
C SER A 105 8.94 6.17 12.19
N PRO A 106 8.09 6.45 13.20
CA PRO A 106 7.09 7.49 13.08
C PRO A 106 7.75 8.87 12.98
N GLU A 107 7.18 9.74 12.16
CA GLU A 107 7.59 11.15 12.12
C GLU A 107 7.09 11.88 13.38
N THR A 108 7.80 12.93 13.80
CA THR A 108 7.41 13.78 14.93
C THR A 108 5.95 14.25 14.85
N ALA A 109 5.48 14.63 13.65
CA ALA A 109 4.09 15.06 13.45
C ALA A 109 3.06 14.01 13.87
N LEU A 110 3.33 12.72 13.58
CA LEU A 110 2.45 11.62 13.98
C LEU A 110 2.49 11.41 15.51
N VAL A 111 3.68 11.46 16.10
CA VAL A 111 3.87 11.32 17.55
C VAL A 111 3.15 12.44 18.32
N GLU A 112 3.27 13.69 17.87
CA GLU A 112 2.62 14.84 18.47
C GLU A 112 1.09 14.79 18.35
N ALA A 113 0.57 14.23 17.26
CA ALA A 113 -0.87 14.13 17.04
C ALA A 113 -1.59 13.25 18.08
N ILE A 114 -0.89 12.26 18.65
CA ILE A 114 -1.46 11.30 19.60
C ILE A 114 -1.03 11.51 21.05
N SER A 115 -0.10 12.43 21.32
CA SER A 115 0.44 12.70 22.66
C SER A 115 -0.32 13.81 23.42
N LYS A 116 -1.53 14.18 22.96
CA LYS A 116 -2.36 15.23 23.56
C LYS A 116 -3.31 14.70 24.62
#